data_AF-A0A921GMA8-F1
#
_entry.id   AF-A0A921GMA8-F1
#
_cell.length_a   1.000
_cell.length_b   1.000
_cell.length_c   1.000
_cell.angle_alpha   90.00
_cell.angle_beta   90.00
_cell.angle_gamma   90.00
#
_symmetry.space_group_name_H-M   'P 1'
#
loop_
_entity.id
_entity.type
_entity.pdbx_description
1 polymer ?
#
loop_
_entity_poly.entity_id
_entity_poly.type
_entity_poly.pdbx_seq_one_letter_code
_entity_poly.pdbx_strand_id
1 'polypeptide(L)'
;MGFIQAFKGAVGGMLADQWKDFLTVPNGLPQTAALFPAVPQGTNAGRGSNTRGSENVITNGSKILVPQGYGLITVVDGRATGLITEAGGYEFNDSSPDARSVFAGDDLLASTVGTSWERFKYGGRPSSQQLAFYVSLKEIPDNRFGTQSEIYWDDAYLGAQVGAVTRGSYTLRIIDPLLFVHNFVPASFISANAPVFDFSDPDNAAGNQMFQEVVGSLAQAFSRYTNDPDKGNRISRIQGDSVGFAQSLSAAVEEGYRWSSDRGLAIVKTAIVSIEYDQRTRELLADVQKADALSGARSQSFMNQAAARGVQAAGENGGGAGLAMFGAGMGAAGGMVNPVQPWAPPGQQGAPQQQAPAEGQQAPQQQAAPAQEDPVAKLAQYKQMLEQGLISEEDYEAAKKAALGL
;
A
#
# COMPACT_ATOMS: atom_id res chain seq x y z
N MET A 1 -24.48 -8.61 -37.17
CA MET A 1 -23.27 -7.76 -37.13
C MET A 1 -22.23 -8.48 -36.31
N GLY A 2 -21.04 -8.66 -36.86
CA GLY A 2 -19.97 -9.36 -36.17
C GLY A 2 -18.62 -9.11 -36.83
N PHE A 3 -17.57 -9.52 -36.13
CA PHE A 3 -16.20 -9.47 -36.62
C PHE A 3 -15.76 -10.84 -37.11
N ILE A 4 -15.31 -10.90 -38.36
CA ILE A 4 -14.69 -12.09 -38.92
C ILE A 4 -13.19 -11.95 -38.70
N GLN A 5 -12.62 -12.84 -37.88
CA GLN A 5 -11.19 -12.83 -37.61
C GLN A 5 -10.44 -13.37 -38.83
N ALA A 6 -9.58 -12.53 -39.43
CA ALA A 6 -8.77 -12.88 -40.58
C ALA A 6 -7.45 -13.55 -40.18
N PHE A 7 -6.84 -13.09 -39.08
CA PHE A 7 -5.63 -13.69 -38.52
C PHE A 7 -5.50 -13.39 -37.02
N LYS A 8 -4.82 -14.28 -36.29
CA LYS A 8 -4.57 -14.17 -34.83
C LYS A 8 -3.13 -13.76 -34.52
N GLY A 9 -2.95 -13.02 -33.42
CA GLY A 9 -1.64 -12.79 -32.79
C GLY A 9 -1.05 -11.39 -33.01
N ALA A 10 0.12 -11.16 -32.42
CA ALA A 10 0.88 -9.92 -32.64
C ALA A 10 1.22 -9.77 -34.11
N VAL A 11 0.80 -8.65 -34.69
CA VAL A 11 1.01 -8.38 -36.10
C VAL A 11 2.44 -7.94 -36.31
N GLY A 12 3.29 -8.87 -36.72
CA GLY A 12 4.58 -8.54 -37.36
C GLY A 12 4.31 -7.92 -38.74
N GLY A 13 5.18 -7.00 -39.19
CA GLY A 13 4.96 -6.18 -40.39
C GLY A 13 4.51 -6.96 -41.65
N MET A 14 4.93 -8.21 -41.79
CA MET A 14 4.61 -9.09 -42.93
C MET A 14 3.12 -9.48 -43.06
N LEU A 15 2.34 -9.47 -41.97
CA LEU A 15 0.90 -9.79 -42.00
C LEU A 15 0.03 -8.55 -42.25
N ALA A 16 0.47 -7.38 -41.76
CA ALA A 16 -0.19 -6.10 -42.05
C ALA A 16 -0.08 -5.72 -43.53
N ASP A 17 1.02 -6.10 -44.20
CA ASP A 17 1.27 -5.83 -45.63
C ASP A 17 0.20 -6.41 -46.57
N GLN A 18 -0.60 -7.41 -46.12
CA GLN A 18 -1.72 -7.91 -46.91
C GLN A 18 -2.89 -6.93 -47.00
N TRP A 19 -2.99 -5.99 -46.05
CA TRP A 19 -4.06 -5.00 -45.99
C TRP A 19 -3.52 -3.62 -46.33
N LYS A 20 -3.86 -3.13 -47.55
CA LYS A 20 -3.42 -1.81 -48.04
C LYS A 20 -4.05 -0.63 -47.30
N ASP A 21 -5.28 -0.80 -46.81
CA ASP A 21 -6.05 0.18 -46.05
C ASP A 21 -6.76 -0.54 -44.90
N PHE A 22 -6.60 -0.05 -43.67
CA PHE A 22 -7.20 -0.62 -42.44
C PHE A 22 -7.36 0.46 -41.36
N LEU A 23 -8.19 0.19 -40.34
CA LEU A 23 -8.27 1.01 -39.12
C LEU A 23 -7.36 0.46 -38.02
N THR A 24 -6.69 1.34 -37.29
CA THR A 24 -5.79 0.99 -36.17
C THR A 24 -5.73 2.10 -35.11
N VAL A 25 -4.94 1.88 -34.07
CA VAL A 25 -4.64 2.86 -33.01
C VAL A 25 -3.91 4.10 -33.59
N PRO A 26 -4.21 5.32 -33.12
CA PRO A 26 -3.45 6.53 -33.47
C PRO A 26 -1.98 6.44 -33.07
N ASN A 27 -1.13 7.15 -33.81
CA ASN A 27 0.27 7.34 -33.46
C ASN A 27 0.41 8.43 -32.38
N GLY A 28 1.46 8.35 -31.56
CA GLY A 28 1.82 9.43 -30.63
C GLY A 28 0.89 9.56 -29.42
N LEU A 29 0.19 8.49 -29.04
CA LEU A 29 -0.66 8.48 -27.86
C LEU A 29 0.15 8.67 -26.57
N PRO A 30 -0.32 9.51 -25.63
CA PRO A 30 0.22 9.56 -24.27
C PRO A 30 0.17 8.20 -23.58
N GLN A 31 1.06 7.95 -22.61
CA GLN A 31 1.06 6.70 -21.84
C GLN A 31 -0.18 6.56 -20.94
N THR A 32 -0.81 7.68 -20.63
CA THR A 32 -2.01 7.84 -19.80
C THR A 32 -3.31 7.81 -20.60
N ALA A 33 -3.23 7.66 -21.93
CA ALA A 33 -4.38 7.53 -22.82
C ALA A 33 -5.10 6.19 -22.62
N ALA A 34 -6.41 6.25 -22.40
CA ALA A 34 -7.24 5.12 -22.02
C ALA A 34 -8.21 4.69 -23.13
N LEU A 35 -8.81 5.66 -23.83
CA LEU A 35 -9.75 5.44 -24.93
C LEU A 35 -9.46 6.42 -26.07
N PHE A 36 -9.51 5.97 -27.31
CA PHE A 36 -9.29 6.84 -28.47
C PHE A 36 -9.96 6.31 -29.74
N PRO A 37 -10.34 7.20 -30.68
CA PRO A 37 -10.95 6.81 -31.95
C PRO A 37 -10.01 5.96 -32.81
N ALA A 38 -10.58 4.99 -33.53
CA ALA A 38 -9.87 4.27 -34.56
C ALA A 38 -9.54 5.19 -35.74
N VAL A 39 -8.29 5.14 -36.23
CA VAL A 39 -7.85 5.97 -37.37
C VAL A 39 -7.51 5.12 -38.58
N PRO A 40 -7.83 5.58 -39.80
CA PRO A 40 -7.42 4.90 -41.01
C PRO A 40 -5.90 4.99 -41.19
N GLN A 41 -5.26 3.88 -41.52
CA GLN A 41 -3.89 3.82 -42.02
C GLN A 41 -3.83 3.03 -43.32
N GLY A 42 -2.97 3.47 -44.23
CA GLY A 42 -2.85 2.86 -45.55
C GLY A 42 -2.55 3.83 -46.68
N THR A 43 -2.59 3.31 -47.90
CA THR A 43 -2.19 4.03 -49.11
C THR A 43 -3.19 5.14 -49.48
N ASN A 44 -4.44 5.03 -49.07
CA ASN A 44 -5.50 6.01 -49.29
C ASN A 44 -5.76 6.95 -48.10
N ALA A 45 -4.97 6.85 -47.02
CA ALA A 45 -5.06 7.79 -45.88
C ALA A 45 -4.75 9.22 -46.37
N GLY A 46 -5.79 10.05 -46.54
CA GLY A 46 -5.66 11.43 -47.02
C GLY A 46 -6.04 11.70 -48.48
N ARG A 47 -6.44 10.71 -49.29
CA ARG A 47 -6.75 10.88 -50.73
C ARG A 47 -8.24 10.93 -51.10
N GLY A 48 -9.14 11.14 -50.13
CA GLY A 48 -10.58 11.36 -50.36
C GLY A 48 -11.04 12.71 -49.79
N SER A 49 -11.98 13.38 -50.44
CA SER A 49 -12.47 14.74 -50.11
C SER A 49 -13.25 14.85 -48.79
N ASN A 50 -13.18 13.85 -47.90
CA ASN A 50 -13.97 13.78 -46.67
C ASN A 50 -13.20 13.23 -45.45
N THR A 51 -11.87 13.46 -45.39
CA THR A 51 -11.02 12.90 -44.33
C THR A 51 -11.25 13.46 -42.94
N ARG A 52 -11.97 14.58 -42.78
CA ARG A 52 -12.33 15.13 -41.46
C ARG A 52 -13.71 14.68 -40.94
N GLY A 53 -14.53 14.06 -41.79
CA GLY A 53 -15.94 13.79 -41.49
C GLY A 53 -16.25 12.35 -41.06
N SER A 54 -15.26 11.47 -40.99
CA SER A 54 -15.48 10.02 -40.79
C SER A 54 -14.34 9.32 -40.06
N GLU A 55 -13.58 10.03 -39.22
CA GLU A 55 -12.58 9.37 -38.39
C GLU A 55 -13.33 8.53 -37.38
N ASN A 56 -13.02 7.22 -37.31
CA ASN A 56 -13.65 6.17 -36.50
C ASN A 56 -14.96 5.51 -36.97
N VAL A 57 -15.54 5.92 -38.10
CA VAL A 57 -16.76 5.26 -38.64
C VAL A 57 -16.36 3.99 -39.38
N ILE A 58 -17.01 2.86 -39.06
CA ILE A 58 -16.81 1.58 -39.75
C ILE A 58 -18.07 1.17 -40.53
N THR A 59 -17.87 0.54 -41.68
CA THR A 59 -18.91 0.02 -42.57
C THR A 59 -18.61 -1.42 -42.98
N ASN A 60 -19.57 -2.12 -43.58
CA ASN A 60 -19.40 -3.50 -44.01
C ASN A 60 -18.15 -3.67 -44.90
N GLY A 61 -17.28 -4.62 -44.56
CA GLY A 61 -15.97 -4.84 -45.19
C GLY A 61 -14.82 -4.03 -44.59
N SER A 62 -15.05 -3.22 -43.54
CA SER A 62 -13.98 -2.48 -42.88
C SER A 62 -12.97 -3.44 -42.26
N LYS A 63 -11.70 -3.25 -42.61
CA LYS A 63 -10.57 -4.01 -42.07
C LYS A 63 -10.00 -3.30 -40.85
N ILE A 64 -9.84 -4.02 -39.76
CA ILE A 64 -9.45 -3.47 -38.47
C ILE A 64 -8.30 -4.27 -37.90
N LEU A 65 -7.23 -3.58 -37.57
CA LEU A 65 -6.06 -4.14 -36.92
C LEU A 65 -6.15 -3.89 -35.42
N VAL A 66 -6.15 -4.93 -34.60
CA VAL A 66 -6.10 -4.82 -33.14
C VAL A 66 -4.69 -5.18 -32.68
N PRO A 67 -3.87 -4.21 -32.25
CA PRO A 67 -2.53 -4.50 -31.75
C PRO A 67 -2.57 -5.13 -30.34
N GLN A 68 -1.47 -5.76 -29.92
CA GLN A 68 -1.36 -6.24 -28.54
C GLN A 68 -1.45 -5.11 -27.52
N GLY A 69 -2.10 -5.39 -26.40
CA GLY A 69 -2.29 -4.43 -25.31
C GLY A 69 -3.42 -3.44 -25.56
N TYR A 70 -4.20 -3.61 -26.62
CA TYR A 70 -5.38 -2.81 -26.93
C TYR A 70 -6.58 -3.71 -27.21
N GLY A 71 -7.76 -3.25 -26.79
CA GLY A 71 -9.03 -3.82 -27.20
C GLY A 71 -9.72 -2.90 -28.20
N LEU A 72 -10.60 -3.46 -29.03
CA LEU A 72 -11.50 -2.72 -29.90
C LEU A 72 -12.91 -2.79 -29.32
N ILE A 73 -13.52 -1.63 -29.13
CA ILE A 73 -14.94 -1.48 -28.79
C ILE A 73 -15.63 -0.81 -29.97
N THR A 74 -16.78 -1.34 -30.35
CA THR A 74 -17.64 -0.67 -31.31
C THR A 74 -18.91 -0.16 -30.67
N VAL A 75 -19.37 1.00 -31.13
CA VAL A 75 -20.49 1.72 -30.51
C VAL A 75 -21.47 2.15 -31.58
N VAL A 76 -22.76 2.09 -31.24
CA VAL A 76 -23.80 2.80 -31.99
C VAL A 76 -24.75 3.51 -31.05
N ASP A 77 -25.09 4.76 -31.36
CA ASP A 77 -26.00 5.58 -30.57
C ASP A 77 -25.60 5.61 -29.08
N GLY A 78 -24.28 5.69 -28.81
CA GLY A 78 -23.70 5.70 -27.48
C GLY A 78 -23.67 4.35 -26.75
N ARG A 79 -24.13 3.26 -27.38
CA ARG A 79 -24.12 1.91 -26.78
C ARG A 79 -23.10 0.99 -27.42
N ALA A 80 -22.34 0.27 -26.61
CA ALA A 80 -21.42 -0.75 -27.10
C ALA A 80 -22.18 -1.85 -27.85
N THR A 81 -21.64 -2.27 -29.00
CA THR A 81 -22.21 -3.28 -29.90
C THR A 81 -21.25 -4.43 -30.18
N GLY A 82 -19.97 -4.29 -29.83
CA GLY A 82 -19.01 -5.39 -29.88
C GLY A 82 -17.71 -5.07 -29.18
N LEU A 83 -17.05 -6.12 -28.69
CA LEU A 83 -15.74 -6.06 -28.03
C LEU A 83 -14.80 -7.11 -28.64
N ILE A 84 -13.55 -6.72 -28.87
CA ILE A 84 -12.44 -7.61 -29.21
C ILE A 84 -11.28 -7.26 -28.29
N THR A 85 -10.78 -8.23 -27.52
CA THR A 85 -9.59 -8.05 -26.66
C THR A 85 -8.37 -8.82 -27.16
N GLU A 86 -8.55 -9.66 -28.18
CA GLU A 86 -7.45 -10.41 -28.80
C GLU A 86 -6.78 -9.62 -29.93
N ALA A 87 -5.46 -9.57 -29.89
CA ALA A 87 -4.68 -9.01 -31.00
C ALA A 87 -4.86 -9.83 -32.28
N GLY A 88 -5.02 -9.14 -33.41
CA GLY A 88 -5.24 -9.76 -34.70
C GLY A 88 -5.84 -8.82 -35.73
N GLY A 89 -6.15 -9.35 -36.90
CA GLY A 89 -6.87 -8.67 -37.96
C GLY A 89 -8.31 -9.14 -38.02
N TYR A 90 -9.24 -8.19 -38.11
CA TYR A 90 -10.67 -8.45 -38.18
C TYR A 90 -11.32 -7.71 -39.35
N GLU A 91 -12.31 -8.32 -39.99
CA GLU A 91 -13.17 -7.69 -40.97
C GLU A 91 -14.58 -7.51 -40.38
N PHE A 92 -15.10 -6.28 -40.44
CA PHE A 92 -16.44 -5.98 -39.94
C PHE A 92 -17.51 -6.40 -40.96
N ASN A 93 -18.47 -7.21 -40.52
CA ASN A 93 -19.58 -7.65 -41.35
C ASN A 93 -20.93 -7.38 -40.65
N ASP A 94 -21.77 -6.55 -41.27
CA ASP A 94 -23.09 -6.17 -40.71
C ASP A 94 -24.07 -7.37 -40.68
N SER A 95 -23.93 -8.28 -41.64
CA SER A 95 -24.78 -9.46 -41.84
C SER A 95 -24.31 -10.74 -41.12
N SER A 96 -23.22 -10.73 -40.35
CA SER A 96 -22.75 -11.95 -39.67
C SER A 96 -23.73 -12.46 -38.59
N PRO A 97 -24.13 -13.76 -38.63
CA PRO A 97 -24.94 -14.44 -37.61
C PRO A 97 -24.17 -14.85 -36.34
N ASP A 98 -22.84 -14.74 -36.31
CA ASP A 98 -21.98 -15.25 -35.22
C ASP A 98 -21.96 -14.33 -33.97
N ALA A 99 -23.11 -13.79 -33.59
CA ALA A 99 -23.28 -13.02 -32.36
C ALA A 99 -23.43 -13.98 -31.17
N ARG A 100 -22.35 -14.24 -30.43
CA ARG A 100 -22.47 -14.85 -29.10
C ARG A 100 -22.90 -13.77 -28.10
N SER A 101 -23.91 -14.05 -27.30
CA SER A 101 -24.46 -13.14 -26.27
C SER A 101 -23.74 -13.35 -24.92
N VAL A 102 -23.17 -12.29 -24.34
CA VAL A 102 -22.51 -12.28 -23.01
C VAL A 102 -23.54 -11.90 -21.95
N PHE A 103 -24.48 -12.82 -21.67
CA PHE A 103 -25.39 -12.69 -20.52
C PHE A 103 -25.35 -13.89 -19.58
N ALA A 104 -24.28 -14.69 -19.63
CA ALA A 104 -24.07 -15.75 -18.66
C ALA A 104 -22.57 -16.00 -18.45
N GLY A 105 -22.03 -15.58 -17.31
CA GLY A 105 -20.73 -16.05 -16.82
C GLY A 105 -19.88 -14.98 -16.15
N ASP A 106 -19.52 -15.26 -14.90
CA ASP A 106 -18.83 -14.43 -13.89
C ASP A 106 -17.33 -14.14 -14.18
N ASP A 107 -16.91 -14.14 -15.45
CA ASP A 107 -15.47 -14.13 -15.80
C ASP A 107 -15.09 -12.86 -16.59
N LEU A 108 -14.80 -11.80 -15.82
CA LEU A 108 -14.55 -10.41 -16.26
C LEU A 108 -13.29 -10.19 -17.14
N LEU A 109 -12.52 -11.23 -17.45
CA LEU A 109 -11.34 -11.15 -18.31
C LEU A 109 -11.20 -12.32 -19.30
N ALA A 110 -12.23 -13.16 -19.47
CA ALA A 110 -12.16 -14.26 -20.44
C ALA A 110 -11.94 -13.72 -21.86
N SER A 111 -10.96 -14.30 -22.58
CA SER A 111 -10.59 -14.00 -23.97
C SER A 111 -11.83 -14.03 -24.88
N THR A 112 -12.46 -12.87 -25.06
CA THR A 112 -13.75 -12.77 -25.74
C THR A 112 -13.45 -12.47 -27.20
N VAL A 113 -13.30 -13.54 -28.00
CA VAL A 113 -13.20 -13.43 -29.45
C VAL A 113 -14.55 -12.97 -29.99
N GLY A 114 -14.61 -11.77 -30.56
CA GLY A 114 -15.65 -11.36 -31.51
C GLY A 114 -17.09 -11.36 -30.98
N THR A 115 -17.32 -11.03 -29.72
CA THR A 115 -18.68 -10.95 -29.19
C THR A 115 -19.34 -9.64 -29.59
N SER A 116 -20.38 -9.74 -30.43
CA SER A 116 -21.27 -8.64 -30.79
C SER A 116 -22.63 -8.81 -30.11
N TRP A 117 -23.19 -7.72 -29.60
CA TRP A 117 -24.49 -7.71 -28.93
C TRP A 117 -25.61 -7.65 -29.97
N GLU A 118 -26.63 -8.50 -29.83
CA GLU A 118 -27.83 -8.39 -30.66
C GLU A 118 -28.51 -7.06 -30.41
N ARG A 119 -28.68 -6.26 -31.48
CA ARG A 119 -29.58 -5.12 -31.44
C ARG A 119 -31.01 -5.60 -31.29
N PHE A 120 -31.74 -5.05 -30.32
CA PHE A 120 -33.18 -4.89 -30.45
C PHE A 120 -33.45 -4.08 -31.73
N LYS A 121 -34.03 -4.73 -32.75
CA LYS A 121 -34.52 -4.08 -33.97
C LYS A 121 -35.69 -3.16 -33.63
N TYR A 122 -35.40 -1.97 -33.12
CA TYR A 122 -36.38 -0.90 -33.05
C TYR A 122 -36.63 -0.37 -34.47
N GLY A 123 -37.86 -0.54 -34.96
CA GLY A 123 -38.23 -0.30 -36.34
C GLY A 123 -37.89 1.10 -36.87
N GLY A 124 -37.33 1.14 -38.08
CA GLY A 124 -37.49 2.25 -39.02
C GLY A 124 -36.62 3.49 -38.85
N ARG A 125 -35.59 3.50 -38.01
CA ARG A 125 -34.64 4.64 -37.95
C ARG A 125 -33.55 4.54 -39.02
N PRO A 126 -33.12 5.66 -39.64
CA PRO A 126 -32.02 5.69 -40.60
C PRO A 126 -30.75 5.07 -39.98
N SER A 127 -29.99 4.34 -40.79
CA SER A 127 -28.83 3.55 -40.37
C SER A 127 -27.90 4.34 -39.45
N SER A 128 -27.93 4.07 -38.14
CA SER A 128 -27.03 4.73 -37.21
C SER A 128 -25.59 4.27 -37.46
N GLN A 129 -24.66 5.23 -37.41
CA GLN A 129 -23.26 5.01 -37.75
C GLN A 129 -22.59 4.12 -36.71
N GLN A 130 -21.91 3.08 -37.20
CA GLN A 130 -21.08 2.22 -36.37
C GLN A 130 -19.73 2.91 -36.15
N LEU A 131 -19.39 3.18 -34.89
CA LEU A 131 -18.12 3.80 -34.50
C LEU A 131 -17.19 2.75 -33.91
N ALA A 132 -15.88 2.93 -34.07
CA ALA A 132 -14.83 2.07 -33.55
C ALA A 132 -13.86 2.84 -32.65
N PHE A 133 -13.65 2.35 -31.44
CA PHE A 133 -12.74 2.92 -30.46
C PHE A 133 -11.77 1.85 -29.98
N TYR A 134 -10.56 2.28 -29.64
CA TYR A 134 -9.60 1.43 -28.98
C TYR A 134 -9.51 1.80 -27.51
N VAL A 135 -9.41 0.77 -26.68
CA VAL A 135 -9.25 0.86 -25.24
C VAL A 135 -7.91 0.25 -24.84
N SER A 136 -7.17 0.91 -23.96
CA SER A 136 -5.91 0.37 -23.45
C SER A 136 -6.18 -0.79 -22.50
N LEU A 137 -5.64 -1.97 -22.80
CA LEU A 137 -5.64 -3.14 -21.89
C LEU A 137 -4.33 -3.25 -21.11
N LYS A 138 -3.37 -2.36 -21.41
CA LYS A 138 -2.11 -2.26 -20.69
C LYS A 138 -2.31 -1.55 -19.36
N GLU A 139 -1.31 -1.67 -18.51
CA GLU A 139 -1.13 -0.73 -17.40
C GLU A 139 -1.01 0.70 -17.94
N ILE A 140 -1.68 1.63 -17.27
CA ILE A 140 -1.70 3.05 -17.56
C ILE A 140 -0.89 3.73 -16.43
N PRO A 141 0.41 3.95 -16.62
CA PRO A 141 1.32 4.40 -15.56
C PRO A 141 1.30 5.92 -15.37
N ASP A 142 2.07 6.39 -14.39
CA ASP A 142 2.39 7.80 -14.14
C ASP A 142 1.19 8.74 -13.90
N ASN A 143 0.09 8.22 -13.32
CA ASN A 143 -0.98 9.07 -12.80
C ASN A 143 -0.51 9.68 -11.48
N ARG A 144 -0.11 10.95 -11.50
CA ARG A 144 0.50 11.61 -10.34
C ARG A 144 -0.54 12.11 -9.37
N PHE A 145 -0.23 12.04 -8.07
CA PHE A 145 -1.04 12.61 -7.01
C PHE A 145 -0.20 13.37 -5.98
N GLY A 146 -0.85 14.32 -5.31
CA GLY A 146 -0.28 15.03 -4.18
C GLY A 146 -1.38 15.64 -3.32
N THR A 147 -1.22 15.57 -2.01
CA THR A 147 -2.15 16.24 -1.09
C THR A 147 -1.76 17.72 -0.95
N GLN A 148 -2.76 18.62 -0.90
CA GLN A 148 -2.51 20.05 -0.68
C GLN A 148 -2.30 20.38 0.81
N SER A 149 -2.92 19.60 1.68
CA SER A 149 -2.81 19.68 3.14
C SER A 149 -2.45 18.32 3.72
N GLU A 150 -2.16 18.29 5.02
CA GLU A 150 -1.95 17.06 5.76
C GLU A 150 -3.21 16.19 5.72
N ILE A 151 -3.02 14.91 5.45
CA ILE A 151 -3.99 13.86 5.74
C ILE A 151 -3.66 13.22 7.09
N TYR A 152 -4.68 12.76 7.80
CA TYR A 152 -4.54 12.21 9.14
C TYR A 152 -5.07 10.79 9.23
N TRP A 153 -4.37 9.93 9.98
CA TRP A 153 -4.82 8.58 10.28
C TRP A 153 -4.26 8.10 11.63
N ASP A 154 -4.91 7.12 12.24
CA ASP A 154 -4.41 6.49 13.46
C ASP A 154 -3.37 5.41 13.14
N ASP A 155 -2.18 5.51 13.73
CA ASP A 155 -1.07 4.56 13.55
C ASP A 155 -0.90 3.70 14.81
N ALA A 156 -1.02 2.38 14.62
CA ALA A 156 -1.00 1.41 15.71
C ALA A 156 0.37 1.27 16.38
N TYR A 157 1.47 1.57 15.68
CA TYR A 157 2.80 1.49 16.27
C TYR A 157 3.16 2.72 17.09
N LEU A 158 2.77 3.90 16.61
CA LEU A 158 2.94 5.14 17.37
C LEU A 158 1.90 5.29 18.48
N GLY A 159 0.77 4.57 18.40
CA GLY A 159 -0.33 4.70 19.35
C GLY A 159 -0.95 6.09 19.33
N ALA A 160 -0.86 6.78 18.20
CA ALA A 160 -1.24 8.18 18.03
C ALA A 160 -1.71 8.45 16.60
N GLN A 161 -2.44 9.55 16.44
CA GLN A 161 -2.76 10.07 15.11
C GLN A 161 -1.50 10.64 14.46
N VAL A 162 -1.30 10.27 13.20
CA VAL A 162 -0.24 10.73 12.31
C VAL A 162 -0.81 11.70 11.30
N GLY A 163 -0.09 12.79 11.05
CA GLY A 163 -0.37 13.75 9.98
C GLY A 163 0.76 13.77 8.94
N ALA A 164 0.43 13.74 7.66
CA ALA A 164 1.42 13.86 6.59
C ALA A 164 0.89 14.51 5.31
N VAL A 165 1.75 15.22 4.60
CA VAL A 165 1.59 15.56 3.18
C VAL A 165 2.29 14.48 2.35
N THR A 166 1.64 13.99 1.30
CA THR A 166 2.20 12.91 0.47
C THR A 166 2.14 13.26 -1.00
N ARG A 167 3.15 12.78 -1.74
CA ARG A 167 3.19 12.85 -3.21
C ARG A 167 3.60 11.49 -3.75
N GLY A 168 3.03 11.14 -4.90
CA GLY A 168 3.30 9.87 -5.53
C GLY A 168 2.71 9.76 -6.92
N SER A 169 2.71 8.53 -7.44
CA SER A 169 1.96 8.17 -8.63
C SER A 169 1.31 6.81 -8.47
N TYR A 170 0.27 6.55 -9.24
CA TYR A 170 -0.39 5.27 -9.31
C TYR A 170 -0.54 4.80 -10.75
N THR A 171 -0.63 3.49 -10.90
CA THR A 171 -0.84 2.83 -12.19
C THR A 171 -2.24 2.27 -12.21
N LEU A 172 -3.01 2.67 -13.22
CA LEU A 172 -4.35 2.17 -13.48
C LEU A 172 -4.30 0.96 -14.40
N ARG A 173 -5.35 0.15 -14.35
CA ARG A 173 -5.66 -0.83 -15.39
C ARG A 173 -7.17 -0.84 -15.63
N ILE A 174 -7.55 -0.88 -16.91
CA ILE A 174 -8.92 -1.16 -17.31
C ILE A 174 -9.11 -2.68 -17.23
N ILE A 175 -9.91 -3.10 -16.26
CA ILE A 175 -10.20 -4.52 -16.02
C ILE A 175 -11.49 -4.97 -16.70
N ASP A 176 -12.44 -4.06 -16.90
CA ASP A 176 -13.65 -4.28 -17.70
C ASP A 176 -13.84 -3.11 -18.69
N PRO A 177 -13.44 -3.29 -19.96
CA PRO A 177 -13.54 -2.25 -20.96
C PRO A 177 -14.98 -1.83 -21.30
N LEU A 178 -15.96 -2.72 -21.19
CA LEU A 178 -17.36 -2.40 -21.49
C LEU A 178 -17.95 -1.57 -20.36
N LEU A 179 -17.71 -1.97 -19.12
CA LEU A 179 -18.14 -1.22 -17.95
C LEU A 179 -17.49 0.16 -17.91
N PHE A 180 -16.19 0.24 -18.22
CA PHE A 180 -15.46 1.49 -18.34
C PHE A 180 -16.10 2.46 -19.34
N VAL A 181 -16.34 2.01 -20.57
CA VAL A 181 -16.92 2.86 -21.62
C VAL A 181 -18.36 3.24 -21.30
N HIS A 182 -19.15 2.33 -20.74
CA HIS A 182 -20.58 2.56 -20.50
C HIS A 182 -20.85 3.45 -19.27
N ASN A 183 -20.15 3.21 -18.16
CA ASN A 183 -20.46 3.85 -16.88
C ASN A 183 -19.58 5.04 -16.54
N PHE A 184 -18.35 5.10 -17.09
CA PHE A 184 -17.37 6.09 -16.64
C PHE A 184 -16.98 7.08 -17.74
N VAL A 185 -16.78 6.63 -18.98
CA VAL A 185 -16.36 7.53 -20.06
C VAL A 185 -17.51 8.48 -20.45
N PRO A 186 -17.29 9.81 -20.42
CA PRO A 186 -18.31 10.77 -20.85
C PRO A 186 -18.66 10.64 -22.34
N ALA A 187 -19.91 10.91 -22.70
CA ALA A 187 -20.40 10.77 -24.07
C ALA A 187 -19.63 11.59 -25.11
N SER A 188 -18.98 12.70 -24.71
CA SER A 188 -18.11 13.51 -25.58
C SER A 188 -16.89 12.75 -26.12
N PHE A 189 -16.47 11.68 -25.44
CA PHE A 189 -15.38 10.80 -25.87
C PHE A 189 -15.88 9.60 -26.70
N ILE A 190 -17.20 9.48 -26.88
CA ILE A 190 -17.86 8.37 -27.57
C ILE A 190 -18.74 8.93 -28.71
N SER A 191 -18.11 9.72 -29.58
CA SER A 191 -18.74 10.29 -30.78
C SER A 191 -17.83 10.16 -32.00
N ALA A 192 -18.35 10.46 -33.18
CA ALA A 192 -17.51 10.65 -34.37
C ALA A 192 -16.49 11.76 -34.09
N ASN A 193 -15.23 11.55 -34.51
CA ASN A 193 -14.12 12.48 -34.27
C ASN A 193 -13.90 12.87 -32.80
N ALA A 194 -14.23 11.98 -31.85
CA ALA A 194 -14.04 12.25 -30.43
C ALA A 194 -12.55 12.47 -30.09
N PRO A 195 -12.23 13.34 -29.10
CA PRO A 195 -10.87 13.48 -28.60
C PRO A 195 -10.39 12.19 -27.91
N VAL A 196 -9.09 12.11 -27.68
CA VAL A 196 -8.48 11.04 -26.87
C VAL A 196 -8.90 11.24 -25.41
N PHE A 197 -9.43 10.19 -24.77
CA PHE A 197 -9.60 10.16 -23.33
C PHE A 197 -8.25 9.83 -22.68
N ASP A 198 -7.69 10.81 -21.98
CA ASP A 198 -6.42 10.70 -21.26
C ASP A 198 -6.66 11.03 -19.77
N PHE A 199 -6.22 10.15 -18.87
CA PHE A 199 -6.37 10.36 -17.43
C PHE A 199 -5.55 11.53 -16.88
N SER A 200 -4.45 11.89 -17.55
CA SER A 200 -3.56 12.97 -17.14
C SER A 200 -3.93 14.33 -17.73
N ASP A 201 -4.90 14.37 -18.65
CA ASP A 201 -5.37 15.61 -19.26
C ASP A 201 -6.07 16.48 -18.20
N PRO A 202 -5.55 17.68 -17.89
CA PRO A 202 -6.15 18.58 -16.89
C PRO A 202 -7.58 19.01 -17.25
N ASP A 203 -7.94 19.01 -18.53
CA ASP A 203 -9.27 19.39 -19.00
C ASP A 203 -10.26 18.21 -18.95
N ASN A 204 -9.78 17.00 -18.64
CA ASN A 204 -10.62 15.82 -18.46
C ASN A 204 -11.22 15.78 -17.05
N ALA A 205 -12.46 16.26 -16.92
CA ALA A 205 -13.21 16.26 -15.67
C ALA A 205 -13.33 14.86 -15.02
N ALA A 206 -13.46 13.79 -15.82
CA ALA A 206 -13.56 12.43 -15.31
C ALA A 206 -12.21 11.95 -14.73
N GLY A 207 -11.10 12.29 -15.38
CA GLY A 207 -9.75 12.07 -14.85
C GLY A 207 -9.51 12.82 -13.54
N ASN A 208 -9.90 14.10 -13.49
CA ASN A 208 -9.81 14.92 -12.29
C ASN A 208 -10.63 14.37 -11.12
N GLN A 209 -11.83 13.85 -11.38
CA GLN A 209 -12.63 13.19 -10.36
C GLN A 209 -11.88 11.98 -9.77
N MET A 210 -11.30 11.12 -10.62
CA MET A 210 -10.54 9.96 -10.12
C MET A 210 -9.32 10.35 -9.30
N PHE A 211 -8.61 11.41 -9.70
CA PHE A 211 -7.53 11.97 -8.90
C PHE A 211 -8.02 12.38 -7.49
N GLN A 212 -9.17 13.06 -7.40
CA GLN A 212 -9.73 13.49 -6.12
C GLN A 212 -10.15 12.30 -5.24
N GLU A 213 -10.74 11.27 -5.84
CA GLU A 213 -11.13 10.05 -5.14
C GLU A 213 -9.92 9.28 -4.60
N VAL A 214 -8.81 9.23 -5.35
CA VAL A 214 -7.52 8.69 -4.85
C VAL A 214 -7.04 9.51 -3.65
N VAL A 215 -6.98 10.83 -3.79
CA VAL A 215 -6.53 11.73 -2.71
C VAL A 215 -7.40 11.56 -1.45
N GLY A 216 -8.71 11.48 -1.61
CA GLY A 216 -9.66 11.24 -0.51
C GLY A 216 -9.50 9.87 0.15
N SER A 217 -9.01 8.88 -0.58
CA SER A 217 -8.79 7.52 -0.07
C SER A 217 -7.45 7.34 0.65
N LEU A 218 -6.52 8.29 0.54
CA LEU A 218 -5.16 8.14 1.06
C LEU A 218 -5.13 7.91 2.56
N ALA A 219 -5.85 8.71 3.36
CA ALA A 219 -5.86 8.56 4.82
C ALA A 219 -6.22 7.12 5.25
N GLN A 220 -7.24 6.56 4.61
CA GLN A 220 -7.66 5.18 4.86
C GLN A 220 -6.63 4.18 4.35
N ALA A 221 -6.03 4.40 3.17
CA ALA A 221 -4.97 3.54 2.64
C ALA A 221 -3.74 3.48 3.55
N PHE A 222 -3.31 4.64 4.06
CA PHE A 222 -2.25 4.75 5.05
C PHE A 222 -2.60 3.98 6.33
N SER A 223 -3.79 4.22 6.90
CA SER A 223 -4.27 3.49 8.08
C SER A 223 -4.27 1.98 7.87
N ARG A 224 -4.84 1.50 6.76
CA ARG A 224 -4.89 0.09 6.39
C ARG A 224 -3.49 -0.52 6.33
N TYR A 225 -2.54 0.16 5.67
CA TYR A 225 -1.18 -0.33 5.55
C TYR A 225 -0.41 -0.31 6.88
N THR A 226 -0.48 0.79 7.64
CA THR A 226 0.29 0.94 8.89
C THR A 226 -0.26 0.12 10.05
N ASN A 227 -1.49 -0.36 9.94
CA ASN A 227 -2.15 -1.16 10.97
C ASN A 227 -2.29 -2.63 10.55
N ASP A 228 -1.72 -3.02 9.41
CA ASP A 228 -1.63 -4.40 8.96
C ASP A 228 -0.46 -5.14 9.68
N PRO A 229 -0.77 -6.16 10.50
CA PRO A 229 0.26 -6.95 11.20
C PRO A 229 1.26 -7.61 10.26
N ASP A 230 0.85 -8.00 9.04
CA ASP A 230 1.72 -8.65 8.05
C ASP A 230 2.74 -7.65 7.46
N LYS A 231 2.40 -6.36 7.48
CA LYS A 231 3.30 -5.24 7.15
C LYS A 231 4.11 -4.78 8.36
N GLY A 232 3.92 -5.44 9.51
CA GLY A 232 4.64 -5.22 10.75
C GLY A 232 4.33 -3.89 11.43
N ASN A 233 3.19 -3.29 11.11
CA ASN A 233 2.72 -2.02 11.66
C ASN A 233 3.81 -0.94 11.67
N ARG A 234 4.45 -0.65 10.53
CA ARG A 234 5.52 0.35 10.45
C ARG A 234 5.33 1.28 9.27
N ILE A 235 5.10 2.55 9.59
CA ILE A 235 5.03 3.65 8.64
C ILE A 235 6.29 3.79 7.77
N SER A 236 7.46 3.44 8.31
CA SER A 236 8.74 3.49 7.59
C SER A 236 8.86 2.47 6.45
N ARG A 237 8.02 1.43 6.41
CA ARG A 237 8.04 0.42 5.34
C ARG A 237 7.29 0.85 4.08
N ILE A 238 6.43 1.87 4.16
CA ILE A 238 5.55 2.28 3.06
C ILE A 238 6.34 2.55 1.78
N GLN A 239 7.44 3.31 1.88
CA GLN A 239 8.26 3.65 0.71
C GLN A 239 8.96 2.44 0.08
N GLY A 240 9.17 1.35 0.85
CA GLY A 240 9.81 0.12 0.38
C GLY A 240 8.84 -0.95 -0.14
N ASP A 241 7.53 -0.83 0.13
CA ASP A 241 6.50 -1.81 -0.27
C ASP A 241 5.41 -1.15 -1.14
N SER A 242 5.81 -0.73 -2.33
CA SER A 242 4.93 -0.09 -3.31
C SER A 242 3.72 -0.96 -3.68
N VAL A 243 3.89 -2.28 -3.73
CA VAL A 243 2.82 -3.23 -4.07
C VAL A 243 1.85 -3.39 -2.89
N GLY A 244 2.35 -3.57 -1.67
CA GLY A 244 1.50 -3.67 -0.48
C GLY A 244 0.72 -2.39 -0.23
N PHE A 245 1.33 -1.22 -0.40
CA PHE A 245 0.60 0.05 -0.29
C PHE A 245 -0.45 0.20 -1.40
N ALA A 246 -0.15 -0.22 -2.63
CA ALA A 246 -1.12 -0.20 -3.72
C ALA A 246 -2.35 -1.06 -3.43
N GLN A 247 -2.19 -2.21 -2.76
CA GLN A 247 -3.30 -3.05 -2.32
C GLN A 247 -4.17 -2.32 -1.29
N SER A 248 -3.55 -1.67 -0.30
CA SER A 248 -4.28 -0.86 0.69
C SER A 248 -5.03 0.31 0.05
N LEU A 249 -4.40 0.99 -0.92
CA LEU A 249 -5.04 2.09 -1.65
C LEU A 249 -6.17 1.60 -2.54
N SER A 250 -5.97 0.51 -3.28
CA SER A 250 -7.02 -0.08 -4.12
C SER A 250 -8.20 -0.54 -3.27
N ALA A 251 -7.97 -1.09 -2.08
CA ALA A 251 -9.04 -1.50 -1.16
C ALA A 251 -9.83 -0.30 -0.61
N ALA A 252 -9.14 0.78 -0.23
CA ALA A 252 -9.79 2.01 0.21
C ALA A 252 -10.64 2.64 -0.89
N VAL A 253 -10.11 2.71 -2.12
CA VAL A 253 -10.83 3.21 -3.29
C VAL A 253 -12.03 2.33 -3.63
N GLU A 254 -11.90 1.01 -3.53
CA GLU A 254 -13.03 0.10 -3.78
C GLU A 254 -14.14 0.29 -2.75
N GLU A 255 -13.81 0.39 -1.47
CA GLU A 255 -14.82 0.61 -0.42
C GLU A 255 -15.52 1.96 -0.55
N GLY A 256 -14.78 3.02 -0.86
CA GLY A 256 -15.33 4.37 -0.97
C GLY A 256 -16.06 4.67 -2.29
N TYR A 257 -15.57 4.09 -3.40
CA TYR A 257 -15.94 4.53 -4.76
C TYR A 257 -16.21 3.41 -5.75
N ARG A 258 -16.00 2.14 -5.37
CA ARG A 258 -16.35 0.94 -6.14
C ARG A 258 -15.84 0.94 -7.58
N TRP A 259 -14.59 1.36 -7.80
CA TRP A 259 -14.02 1.51 -9.14
C TRP A 259 -14.06 0.23 -9.97
N SER A 260 -13.78 -0.92 -9.36
CA SER A 260 -13.75 -2.17 -10.11
C SER A 260 -15.15 -2.56 -10.58
N SER A 261 -16.11 -2.56 -9.65
CA SER A 261 -17.46 -3.07 -9.87
C SER A 261 -18.41 -2.09 -10.55
N ASP A 262 -18.20 -0.78 -10.40
CA ASP A 262 -19.06 0.24 -11.03
C ASP A 262 -18.44 0.85 -12.30
N ARG A 263 -17.11 0.83 -12.44
CA ARG A 263 -16.39 1.56 -13.50
C ARG A 263 -15.40 0.72 -14.31
N GLY A 264 -15.15 -0.53 -13.96
CA GLY A 264 -14.20 -1.39 -14.69
C GLY A 264 -12.74 -0.95 -14.58
N LEU A 265 -12.38 -0.25 -13.50
CA LEU A 265 -11.05 0.32 -13.26
C LEU A 265 -10.43 -0.23 -11.97
N ALA A 266 -9.12 -0.44 -11.96
CA ALA A 266 -8.39 -0.83 -10.76
C ALA A 266 -7.04 -0.11 -10.64
N ILE A 267 -6.63 0.16 -9.41
CA ILE A 267 -5.26 0.59 -9.10
C ILE A 267 -4.43 -0.67 -8.89
N VAL A 268 -3.39 -0.84 -9.71
CA VAL A 268 -2.55 -2.07 -9.65
C VAL A 268 -1.20 -1.83 -8.99
N LYS A 269 -0.69 -0.59 -9.00
CA LYS A 269 0.59 -0.20 -8.39
C LYS A 269 0.52 1.24 -7.90
N THR A 270 1.30 1.55 -6.86
CA THR A 270 1.42 2.89 -6.29
C THR A 270 2.86 3.11 -5.86
N ALA A 271 3.44 4.23 -6.27
CA ALA A 271 4.77 4.65 -5.86
C ALA A 271 4.64 5.91 -5.01
N ILE A 272 5.03 5.83 -3.74
CA ILE A 272 5.12 6.98 -2.87
C ILE A 272 6.49 7.63 -3.04
N VAL A 273 6.52 8.83 -3.61
CA VAL A 273 7.75 9.58 -3.88
C VAL A 273 8.20 10.32 -2.62
N SER A 274 7.26 10.92 -1.89
CA SER A 274 7.57 11.64 -0.66
C SER A 274 6.45 11.52 0.37
N ILE A 275 6.85 11.47 1.64
CA ILE A 275 5.96 11.61 2.80
C ILE A 275 6.60 12.65 3.71
N GLU A 276 5.93 13.78 3.87
CA GLU A 276 6.34 14.88 4.74
C GLU A 276 5.42 14.87 5.96
N TYR A 277 5.91 14.29 7.05
CA TYR A 277 5.17 14.24 8.31
C TYR A 277 5.04 15.63 8.94
N ASP A 278 3.92 15.88 9.58
CA ASP A 278 3.70 17.09 10.37
C ASP A 278 4.69 17.19 11.55
N GLN A 279 4.75 18.36 12.20
CA GLN A 279 5.71 18.59 13.28
C GLN A 279 5.53 17.60 14.44
N ARG A 280 4.29 17.38 14.87
CA ARG A 280 3.95 16.52 16.00
C ARG A 280 4.39 15.07 15.74
N THR A 281 4.11 14.56 14.55
CA THR A 281 4.49 13.21 14.13
C THR A 281 6.01 13.07 14.07
N ARG A 282 6.74 14.08 13.56
CA ARG A 282 8.21 14.04 13.52
C ARG A 282 8.84 13.97 14.90
N GLU A 283 8.33 14.76 15.85
CA GLU A 283 8.78 14.74 17.25
C GLU A 283 8.53 13.37 17.88
N LEU A 284 7.31 12.83 17.71
CA LEU A 284 6.95 11.49 18.20
C LEU A 284 7.82 10.38 17.57
N LEU A 285 8.03 10.42 16.26
CA LEU A 285 8.91 9.47 15.56
C LEU A 285 10.33 9.52 16.09
N ALA A 286 10.86 10.72 16.37
CA ALA A 286 12.20 10.87 16.93
C ALA A 286 12.30 10.23 18.33
N ASP A 287 11.28 10.39 19.16
CA ASP A 287 11.26 9.82 20.52
C ASP A 287 11.07 8.31 20.51
N VAL A 288 10.17 7.79 19.67
CA VAL A 288 9.98 6.35 19.47
C VAL A 288 11.26 5.70 18.93
N GLN A 289 11.96 6.33 17.99
CA GLN A 289 13.23 5.82 17.47
C GLN A 289 14.33 5.76 18.54
N LYS A 290 14.41 6.75 19.44
CA LYS A 290 15.33 6.72 20.59
C LYS A 290 14.96 5.59 21.55
N ALA A 291 13.67 5.43 21.87
CA ALA A 291 13.18 4.37 22.73
C ALA A 291 13.48 2.98 22.16
N ASP A 292 13.23 2.76 20.86
CA ASP A 292 13.54 1.51 20.16
C ASP A 292 15.04 1.21 20.11
N ALA A 293 15.89 2.25 20.02
CA ALA A 293 17.34 2.08 20.11
C ALA A 293 17.79 1.65 21.52
N LEU A 294 17.08 2.09 22.56
CA LEU A 294 17.34 1.75 23.95
C LEU A 294 16.71 0.41 24.38
N SER A 295 15.64 -0.03 23.74
CA SER A 295 14.94 -1.29 24.05
C SER A 295 15.47 -2.50 23.27
N GLY A 296 16.03 -2.28 22.08
CA GLY A 296 16.62 -3.35 21.26
C GLY A 296 18.02 -3.79 21.73
N ALA A 297 18.65 -4.69 20.97
CA ALA A 297 20.04 -5.14 21.21
C ALA A 297 21.10 -4.01 21.21
N ARG A 298 20.70 -2.81 20.75
CA ARG A 298 21.51 -1.58 20.76
C ARG A 298 21.57 -0.90 22.13
N SER A 299 20.75 -1.31 23.09
CA SER A 299 20.76 -0.80 24.48
C SER A 299 22.16 -0.84 25.09
N GLN A 300 22.85 -1.97 24.98
CA GLN A 300 24.22 -2.13 25.50
C GLN A 300 25.22 -1.21 24.80
N SER A 301 25.12 -1.05 23.48
CA SER A 301 25.99 -0.13 22.73
C SER A 301 25.72 1.35 23.06
N PHE A 302 24.46 1.73 23.27
CA PHE A 302 24.07 3.08 23.69
C PHE A 302 24.52 3.37 25.13
N MET A 303 24.35 2.43 26.05
CA MET A 303 24.86 2.54 27.42
C MET A 303 26.39 2.63 27.44
N ASN A 304 27.09 1.82 26.64
CA ASN A 304 28.55 1.89 26.54
C ASN A 304 29.02 3.22 25.95
N GLN A 305 28.31 3.76 24.95
CA GLN A 305 28.60 5.09 24.40
C GLN A 305 28.27 6.21 25.38
N ALA A 306 27.17 6.13 26.11
CA ALA A 306 26.80 7.10 27.15
C ALA A 306 27.81 7.09 28.30
N ALA A 307 28.24 5.90 28.74
CA ALA A 307 29.31 5.73 29.72
C ALA A 307 30.64 6.29 29.19
N ALA A 308 31.02 5.99 27.95
CA ALA A 308 32.23 6.53 27.33
C ALA A 308 32.20 8.06 27.21
N ARG A 309 31.06 8.64 26.81
CA ARG A 309 30.86 10.11 26.79
C ARG A 309 30.89 10.71 28.19
N GLY A 310 30.35 10.02 29.19
CA GLY A 310 30.42 10.44 30.59
C GLY A 310 31.86 10.47 31.11
N VAL A 311 32.65 9.44 30.82
CA VAL A 311 34.08 9.38 31.14
C VAL A 311 34.87 10.45 30.38
N GLN A 312 34.59 10.65 29.09
CA GLN A 312 35.20 11.69 28.29
C GLN A 312 34.87 13.08 28.84
N ALA A 313 33.60 13.38 29.13
CA ALA A 313 33.18 14.66 29.69
C ALA A 313 33.71 14.90 31.11
N ALA A 314 33.84 13.85 31.93
CA ALA A 314 34.49 13.93 33.25
C ALA A 314 36.01 14.15 33.13
N GLY A 315 36.65 13.59 32.10
CA GLY A 315 38.05 13.83 31.76
C GLY A 315 38.30 15.22 31.18
N GLU A 316 37.36 15.74 30.37
CA GLU A 316 37.45 17.05 29.71
C GLU A 316 37.07 18.21 30.65
N ASN A 317 36.05 18.07 31.51
CA ASN A 317 35.60 19.12 32.44
C ASN A 317 36.20 19.02 33.84
N GLY A 318 36.89 17.93 34.18
CA GLY A 318 37.34 17.65 35.54
C GLY A 318 38.60 16.81 35.60
N GLY A 319 39.62 17.12 34.79
CA GLY A 319 40.88 16.38 34.73
C GLY A 319 41.36 15.89 36.11
N GLY A 320 41.75 14.61 36.21
CA GLY A 320 42.23 13.94 37.44
C GLY A 320 41.19 13.79 38.57
N ALA A 321 40.53 14.88 38.95
CA ALA A 321 39.59 14.99 40.07
C ALA A 321 38.22 14.36 39.78
N GLY A 322 37.72 14.45 38.54
CA GLY A 322 36.45 13.82 38.12
C GLY A 322 36.54 12.30 38.05
N LEU A 323 37.70 11.77 37.64
CA LEU A 323 38.01 10.33 37.69
C LEU A 323 38.18 9.84 39.13
N ALA A 324 38.81 10.64 40.00
CA ALA A 324 38.94 10.33 41.42
C ALA A 324 37.58 10.36 42.16
N MET A 325 36.69 11.31 41.81
CA MET A 325 35.34 11.40 42.39
C MET A 325 34.45 10.24 41.96
N PHE A 326 34.56 9.78 40.71
CA PHE A 326 33.84 8.59 40.23
C PHE A 326 34.35 7.30 40.92
N GLY A 327 35.68 7.14 41.04
CA GLY A 327 36.28 6.03 41.77
C GLY A 327 35.96 6.02 43.27
N ALA A 328 35.90 7.20 43.90
CA ALA A 328 35.53 7.35 45.30
C ALA A 328 34.01 7.15 45.53
N GLY A 329 33.16 7.59 44.60
CA GLY A 329 31.71 7.40 44.65
C GLY A 329 31.29 5.93 44.49
N MET A 330 31.97 5.19 43.61
CA MET A 330 31.78 3.73 43.47
C MET A 330 32.36 2.94 44.65
N GLY A 331 33.39 3.46 45.34
CA GLY A 331 33.95 2.85 46.55
C GLY A 331 33.13 3.10 47.81
N ALA A 332 32.38 4.21 47.89
CA ALA A 332 31.56 4.56 49.05
C ALA A 332 30.17 3.89 49.03
N ALA A 333 29.66 3.50 47.86
CA ALA A 333 28.49 2.64 47.71
C ALA A 333 28.92 1.17 47.82
N GLY A 334 29.09 0.69 49.05
CA GLY A 334 29.64 -0.63 49.37
C GLY A 334 29.18 -1.78 48.45
N GLY A 335 30.14 -2.36 47.73
CA GLY A 335 30.19 -3.81 47.48
C GLY A 335 29.25 -4.45 46.46
N MET A 336 28.49 -3.70 45.65
CA MET A 336 27.52 -4.31 44.71
C MET A 336 27.88 -4.12 43.23
N VAL A 337 29.16 -4.23 42.88
CA VAL A 337 29.57 -4.36 41.47
C VAL A 337 30.53 -5.53 41.35
N ASN A 338 29.96 -6.72 41.14
CA ASN A 338 30.69 -7.90 40.72
C ASN A 338 31.38 -7.59 39.38
N PRO A 339 32.72 -7.66 39.25
CA PRO A 339 33.37 -7.48 37.97
C PRO A 339 32.88 -8.60 37.05
N VAL A 340 32.27 -8.17 35.93
CA VAL A 340 31.82 -9.01 34.82
C VAL A 340 32.89 -10.04 34.50
N GLN A 341 32.63 -11.30 34.86
CA GLN A 341 33.33 -12.45 34.31
C GLN A 341 33.05 -12.50 32.80
N PRO A 342 34.09 -12.53 31.93
CA PRO A 342 33.90 -12.76 30.51
C PRO A 342 33.36 -14.19 30.33
N TRP A 343 32.10 -14.33 29.92
CA TRP A 343 31.51 -15.63 29.60
C TRP A 343 32.13 -16.17 28.31
N ALA A 344 32.95 -17.21 28.43
CA ALA A 344 33.50 -17.98 27.32
C ALA A 344 32.43 -18.92 26.72
N PRO A 345 32.47 -19.19 25.40
CA PRO A 345 31.42 -19.91 24.68
C PRO A 345 31.31 -21.40 25.07
N PRO A 346 30.12 -22.03 24.90
CA PRO A 346 29.85 -23.37 25.42
C PRO A 346 30.41 -24.47 24.51
N GLY A 347 31.31 -25.29 25.03
CA GLY A 347 31.74 -26.52 24.38
C GLY A 347 33.05 -27.07 24.92
N GLN A 348 33.01 -27.83 26.01
CA GLN A 348 33.74 -29.11 26.19
C GLN A 348 33.50 -29.73 27.56
N GLN A 349 33.54 -31.06 27.55
CA GLN A 349 33.03 -32.01 28.54
C GLN A 349 33.96 -32.20 29.75
N GLY A 350 33.34 -32.34 30.93
CA GLY A 350 33.55 -33.34 31.98
C GLY A 350 34.96 -33.73 32.47
N ALA A 351 35.17 -33.59 33.80
CA ALA A 351 35.70 -34.66 34.65
C ALA A 351 35.34 -34.40 36.13
N PRO A 352 34.92 -35.43 36.90
CA PRO A 352 34.40 -35.29 38.27
C PRO A 352 35.47 -35.60 39.33
N GLN A 353 35.40 -34.97 40.51
CA GLN A 353 36.19 -35.41 41.65
C GLN A 353 35.42 -35.36 42.99
N GLN A 354 34.92 -36.57 43.33
CA GLN A 354 34.82 -37.26 44.63
C GLN A 354 34.51 -36.49 45.93
N GLN A 355 33.36 -36.86 46.49
CA GLN A 355 32.99 -36.82 47.92
C GLN A 355 33.51 -38.06 48.67
N ALA A 356 33.72 -37.95 50.00
CA ALA A 356 33.33 -38.92 51.06
C ALA A 356 33.61 -38.30 52.48
N PRO A 357 33.19 -38.90 53.63
CA PRO A 357 31.95 -38.54 54.35
C PRO A 357 32.06 -38.49 55.92
N ALA A 358 31.01 -38.04 56.62
CA ALA A 358 30.65 -38.44 58.00
C ALA A 358 29.25 -37.87 58.34
N GLU A 359 28.18 -38.68 58.35
CA GLU A 359 27.62 -39.48 59.46
C GLU A 359 26.89 -38.69 60.56
N GLY A 360 25.59 -38.98 60.72
CA GLY A 360 24.74 -38.50 61.82
C GLY A 360 23.24 -38.63 61.50
N GLN A 361 22.61 -39.69 62.00
CA GLN A 361 21.25 -40.16 61.69
C GLN A 361 20.12 -39.38 62.40
N GLN A 362 18.94 -39.36 61.76
CA GLN A 362 17.57 -39.61 62.28
C GLN A 362 16.50 -38.58 61.84
N ALA A 363 15.40 -39.10 61.28
CA ALA A 363 14.17 -38.42 60.88
C ALA A 363 13.26 -38.14 62.13
N PRO A 364 12.29 -37.20 62.10
CA PRO A 364 11.06 -37.38 61.30
C PRO A 364 10.45 -36.09 60.69
N GLN A 365 9.48 -36.30 59.79
CA GLN A 365 8.54 -35.31 59.24
C GLN A 365 7.87 -34.47 60.33
N GLN A 366 7.75 -33.14 60.16
CA GLN A 366 6.53 -32.37 60.48
C GLN A 366 6.59 -30.87 60.12
N GLN A 367 5.50 -30.43 59.48
CA GLN A 367 4.73 -29.19 59.62
C GLN A 367 5.42 -27.81 59.66
N ALA A 368 4.92 -26.96 58.77
CA ALA A 368 5.15 -25.52 58.69
C ALA A 368 4.87 -24.77 60.00
N ALA A 369 5.78 -23.85 60.33
CA ALA A 369 5.60 -22.76 61.28
C ALA A 369 6.34 -21.51 60.77
N PRO A 370 5.86 -20.30 61.10
CA PRO A 370 6.07 -19.09 60.31
C PRO A 370 7.45 -18.45 60.50
N ALA A 371 7.97 -17.88 59.42
CA ALA A 371 9.15 -17.02 59.46
C ALA A 371 8.87 -15.79 60.34
N GLN A 372 9.72 -15.57 61.34
CA GLN A 372 9.77 -14.35 62.13
C GLN A 372 10.15 -13.18 61.22
N GLU A 373 9.22 -12.26 60.99
CA GLU A 373 9.46 -11.02 60.26
C GLU A 373 10.27 -10.03 61.11
N ASP A 374 11.32 -9.48 60.51
CA ASP A 374 12.22 -8.49 61.12
C ASP A 374 11.44 -7.22 61.53
N PRO A 375 11.42 -6.82 62.81
CA PRO A 375 10.65 -5.69 63.32
C PRO A 375 11.03 -4.36 62.67
N VAL A 376 12.25 -4.23 62.15
CA VAL A 376 12.71 -3.02 61.44
C VAL A 376 12.05 -2.88 60.07
N ALA A 377 11.82 -4.01 59.38
CA ALA A 377 11.13 -4.03 58.09
C ALA A 377 9.65 -3.66 58.22
N LYS A 378 8.99 -4.07 59.32
CA LYS A 378 7.61 -3.65 59.63
C LYS A 378 7.52 -2.15 59.88
N LEU A 379 8.44 -1.60 60.68
CA LEU A 379 8.50 -0.15 60.96
C LEU A 379 8.66 0.69 59.68
N ALA A 380 9.46 0.23 58.73
CA ALA A 380 9.62 0.89 57.43
C ALA A 380 8.31 0.91 56.62
N GLN A 381 7.56 -0.19 56.62
CA GLN A 381 6.24 -0.25 55.95
C GLN A 381 5.22 0.67 56.61
N TYR A 382 5.17 0.70 57.95
CA TYR A 382 4.28 1.62 58.68
C TYR A 382 4.62 3.09 58.40
N LYS A 383 5.90 3.44 58.26
CA LYS A 383 6.31 4.79 57.89
C LYS A 383 5.83 5.17 56.48
N GLN A 384 5.94 4.24 55.54
CA GLN A 384 5.45 4.45 54.17
C GLN A 384 3.92 4.63 54.13
N MET A 385 3.18 3.90 54.98
CA MET A 385 1.73 4.08 55.11
C MET A 385 1.36 5.44 55.72
N LEU A 386 2.15 5.94 56.68
CA LEU A 386 1.96 7.28 57.25
C LEU A 386 2.20 8.37 56.20
N GLU A 387 3.27 8.27 55.42
CA GLU A 387 3.60 9.22 54.34
C GLU A 387 2.54 9.21 53.22
N GLN A 388 1.86 8.09 53.01
CA GLN A 388 0.73 7.97 52.08
C GLN A 388 -0.62 8.39 52.70
N GLY A 389 -0.64 8.81 53.97
CA GLY A 389 -1.85 9.23 54.69
C GLY A 389 -2.83 8.08 54.99
N LEU A 390 -2.36 6.82 54.91
CA LEU A 390 -3.18 5.63 55.12
C LEU A 390 -3.37 5.29 56.61
N ILE A 391 -2.51 5.82 57.47
CA ILE A 391 -2.58 5.67 58.94
C ILE A 391 -2.28 7.01 59.60
N SER A 392 -2.68 7.18 60.86
CA SER A 392 -2.40 8.40 61.63
C SER A 392 -1.01 8.35 62.31
N GLU A 393 -0.50 9.51 62.75
CA GLU A 393 0.75 9.57 63.53
C GLU A 393 0.66 8.79 64.85
N GLU A 394 -0.53 8.69 65.45
CA GLU A 394 -0.77 7.90 66.67
C GLU A 394 -0.63 6.39 66.41
N ASP A 395 -1.13 5.92 65.26
CA ASP A 395 -1.02 4.50 64.86
C ASP A 395 0.44 4.11 64.58
N TYR A 396 1.21 5.02 63.96
CA TYR A 396 2.63 4.80 63.70
C TYR A 396 3.46 4.73 65.00
N GLU A 397 3.23 5.63 65.94
CA GLU A 397 3.94 5.62 67.24
C GLU A 397 3.55 4.41 68.11
N ALA A 398 2.31 3.92 68.02
CA ALA A 398 1.90 2.67 68.67
C ALA A 398 2.63 1.45 68.07
N ALA A 399 2.74 1.37 66.74
CA ALA A 399 3.48 0.30 66.05
C ALA A 399 4.98 0.34 66.36
N LYS A 400 5.56 1.54 66.50
CA LYS A 400 6.96 1.76 66.88
C LYS A 400 7.26 1.31 68.31
N LYS A 401 6.37 1.59 69.26
CA LYS A 401 6.47 1.10 70.64
C LYS A 401 6.42 -0.43 70.70
N ALA A 402 5.48 -1.04 69.98
CA ALA A 402 5.36 -2.50 69.88
C ALA A 402 6.60 -3.16 69.24
N ALA A 403 7.18 -2.55 68.21
CA ALA A 403 8.37 -3.07 67.53
C ALA A 403 9.67 -2.87 68.33
N LEU A 404 9.74 -1.87 69.21
CA LEU A 404 10.89 -1.58 70.07
C LEU A 404 10.75 -2.16 71.49
N GLY A 405 9.61 -2.78 71.84
CA GLY A 405 9.36 -3.41 73.13
C GLY A 405 9.18 -2.44 74.30
N LEU A 406 8.67 -1.23 74.04
CA LEU A 406 8.39 -0.16 75.01
C LEU A 406 6.89 0.02 75.21
#